data_AF-A0A2K3QNF2-F1
#
_entry.id   AF-A0A2K3QNF2-F1
#
_cell.length_a   1.000
_cell.length_b   1.000
_cell.length_c   1.000
_cell.angle_alpha   90.00
_cell.angle_beta   90.00
_cell.angle_gamma   90.00
#
_symmetry.space_group_name_H-M   'P 1'
#
loop_
_entity.id
_entity.type
_entity.pdbx_description
1 polymer ?
#
loop_
_entity_poly.entity_id
_entity_poly.type
_entity_poly.pdbx_seq_one_letter_code
_entity_poly.pdbx_strand_id
1 'polypeptide(L)'
;MIRSQKPGASAQTPTPTTRDGDDVVQVEVEVDAHDAINGTATPETRGGPTANGYRYDSIPVCDRAADVEAPSSTSATKPSGARALAPDLLRGLLAMVMALDHTAVALQTWQHGTNRNTEADGVPVRRFNFATAYLVRTLTHLCGAGFTFLLGLGVVYLGRSRTTKLGWSPLRLARYFAVRALVLTAVTAVFGFAVTGGRVWFLNMVLFALAVDYFLAGLLWLAFDKTEGLLAEQLTKVLKRSDVTAVDDGEVRPLLGRRGAGESGAASRAASLSWHIHNAVLLALSIVTIFWNIWLSENHGHCEASSSSTLPTWMQQRTVSAPQNPFARIWFWPVMGRRVVSGFPPMAWLSFAVLGLLFGRIAVARTWNPRTLAAGQAFAGVLFALVFALTRVLRFGNLSEGCLQTPEHERHPGANPYLVSPASFFYVVKYPPDVAFWAMTMAGNLFLLALFGAIPIRIAKRFTVFLDFGTTALFFYVAHLLLVFLLARILIGLFGHDTGVADPMNPDDSWGIDNLFGYFGTWALVMFILWPICRLYSRFKSGKPMDSIWRFF
;
A
#
# COMPACT_ATOMS: atom_id res chain seq x y z
N MET A 1 -46.43 34.02 54.22
CA MET A 1 -47.55 33.98 53.25
C MET A 1 -47.77 32.51 52.88
N ILE A 2 -48.64 31.75 53.58
CA ILE A 2 -50.10 31.59 53.35
C ILE A 2 -50.33 31.02 51.93
N ARG A 3 -50.87 29.81 51.66
CA ARG A 3 -52.09 29.09 52.11
C ARG A 3 -51.96 27.62 51.61
N SER A 4 -52.13 26.55 52.41
CA SER A 4 -53.38 25.86 52.82
C SER A 4 -54.07 24.99 51.73
N GLN A 5 -54.12 23.65 51.90
CA GLN A 5 -55.33 22.90 52.32
C GLN A 5 -55.13 21.36 52.29
N LYS A 6 -55.68 20.72 53.33
CA LYS A 6 -55.92 19.29 53.67
C LYS A 6 -57.09 18.67 52.83
N PRO A 7 -57.65 17.47 53.11
CA PRO A 7 -57.12 16.13 53.47
C PRO A 7 -57.92 14.92 52.86
N GLY A 8 -57.52 13.68 53.20
CA GLY A 8 -58.44 12.52 53.38
C GLY A 8 -58.48 11.50 52.23
N ALA A 9 -58.68 10.19 52.42
CA ALA A 9 -58.87 9.37 53.61
C ALA A 9 -58.84 7.86 53.21
N SER A 10 -58.53 7.00 54.20
CA SER A 10 -59.15 5.68 54.45
C SER A 10 -58.92 4.53 53.44
N ALA A 11 -58.06 3.55 53.75
CA ALA A 11 -58.37 2.23 54.37
C ALA A 11 -58.66 1.15 53.29
N GLN A 12 -58.25 -0.11 53.36
CA GLN A 12 -58.27 -1.09 54.44
C GLN A 12 -57.27 -2.22 54.18
N THR A 13 -56.62 -2.70 55.23
CA THR A 13 -56.02 -4.05 55.35
C THR A 13 -57.15 -5.10 55.35
N PRO A 14 -56.89 -6.37 54.99
CA PRO A 14 -56.55 -7.32 56.07
C PRO A 14 -55.52 -8.39 55.67
N THR A 15 -54.57 -8.63 56.58
CA THR A 15 -53.94 -9.94 56.82
C THR A 15 -55.01 -10.90 57.37
N PRO A 16 -54.93 -12.22 57.15
CA PRO A 16 -54.21 -13.06 58.14
C PRO A 16 -53.58 -14.34 57.52
N THR A 17 -52.35 -14.70 57.93
CA THR A 17 -51.99 -15.77 58.90
C THR A 17 -51.57 -17.12 58.30
N THR A 18 -50.31 -17.48 58.61
CA THR A 18 -49.79 -18.78 59.13
C THR A 18 -49.95 -20.04 58.26
N ARG A 19 -49.09 -21.05 58.22
CA ARG A 19 -48.01 -21.59 59.09
C ARG A 19 -47.34 -22.69 58.19
N ASP A 20 -46.04 -22.92 58.17
CA ASP A 20 -45.32 -23.86 59.05
C ASP A 20 -43.82 -23.86 58.66
N GLY A 21 -42.93 -23.93 59.66
CA GLY A 21 -41.53 -24.37 59.54
C GLY A 21 -41.48 -25.91 59.51
N ASP A 22 -40.36 -26.60 59.35
CA ASP A 22 -38.93 -26.30 59.31
C ASP A 22 -38.33 -27.37 58.37
N ASP A 23 -37.22 -27.10 57.68
CA ASP A 23 -36.16 -28.10 57.58
C ASP A 23 -34.82 -27.48 57.16
N VAL A 24 -33.80 -28.02 57.81
CA VAL A 24 -32.43 -27.54 57.95
C VAL A 24 -31.65 -27.60 56.63
N VAL A 25 -30.93 -26.53 56.28
CA VAL A 25 -29.82 -26.58 55.33
C VAL A 25 -28.59 -25.95 55.98
N GLN A 26 -27.54 -26.76 56.17
CA GLN A 26 -26.27 -26.35 56.76
C GLN A 26 -25.13 -26.56 55.75
N VAL A 27 -24.27 -25.52 55.67
CA VAL A 27 -22.85 -25.51 55.25
C VAL A 27 -22.64 -25.62 53.73
N GLU A 28 -21.90 -24.72 53.05
CA GLU A 28 -20.46 -24.54 53.18
C GLU A 28 -19.96 -23.22 52.52
N VAL A 29 -18.88 -22.67 53.08
CA VAL A 29 -18.14 -21.49 52.63
C VAL A 29 -16.71 -21.92 52.27
N GLU A 30 -16.25 -21.47 51.10
CA GLU A 30 -14.87 -21.08 50.72
C GLU A 30 -13.83 -22.05 50.08
N VAL A 31 -13.26 -21.51 48.98
CA VAL A 31 -11.91 -21.66 48.38
C VAL A 31 -11.60 -22.80 47.36
N ASP A 32 -11.47 -22.36 46.09
CA ASP A 32 -10.34 -22.52 45.13
C ASP A 32 -10.47 -23.25 43.78
N ALA A 33 -10.03 -22.47 42.76
CA ALA A 33 -9.16 -22.79 41.62
C ALA A 33 -9.62 -23.58 40.35
N HIS A 34 -9.32 -22.94 39.22
CA HIS A 34 -8.99 -23.45 37.87
C HIS A 34 -10.09 -23.81 36.83
N ASP A 35 -10.01 -23.07 35.71
CA ASP A 35 -10.29 -23.40 34.30
C ASP A 35 -11.60 -24.10 33.88
N ALA A 36 -12.43 -23.38 33.09
CA ALA A 36 -13.01 -23.90 31.84
C ALA A 36 -13.81 -22.83 31.06
N ILE A 37 -13.21 -22.37 29.96
CA ILE A 37 -13.79 -22.28 28.59
C ILE A 37 -15.33 -22.16 28.51
N ASN A 38 -15.81 -20.97 28.14
CA ASN A 38 -16.84 -20.77 27.11
C ASN A 38 -17.05 -19.26 26.85
N GLY A 39 -16.18 -18.68 26.04
CA GLY A 39 -16.35 -17.30 25.54
C GLY A 39 -17.21 -17.28 24.29
N THR A 40 -18.53 -17.31 24.45
CA THR A 40 -19.47 -16.92 23.39
C THR A 40 -19.28 -15.43 23.11
N ALA A 41 -18.64 -15.10 21.99
CA ALA A 41 -18.51 -13.73 21.53
C ALA A 41 -19.91 -13.16 21.24
N THR A 42 -20.26 -12.08 21.94
CA THR A 42 -21.51 -11.33 21.71
C THR A 42 -21.60 -10.75 20.29
N PRO A 43 -22.81 -10.58 19.71
CA PRO A 43 -22.97 -10.25 18.28
C PRO A 43 -22.60 -8.81 17.88
N GLU A 44 -22.24 -7.93 18.82
CA GLU A 44 -22.07 -6.48 18.57
C GLU A 44 -20.84 -6.08 17.73
N THR A 45 -19.95 -7.01 17.38
CA THR A 45 -18.73 -6.70 16.61
C THR A 45 -18.91 -6.78 15.10
N ARG A 46 -20.05 -7.27 14.60
CA ARG A 46 -20.34 -7.43 13.16
C ARG A 46 -21.06 -6.21 12.59
N GLY A 47 -20.31 -5.18 12.20
CA GLY A 47 -20.89 -3.97 11.62
C GLY A 47 -21.51 -4.21 10.23
N GLY A 48 -22.72 -3.68 10.00
CA GLY A 48 -23.41 -3.76 8.71
C GLY A 48 -22.66 -3.10 7.53
N PRO A 49 -23.11 -3.34 6.27
CA PRO A 49 -22.51 -2.77 5.08
C PRO A 49 -22.43 -1.24 5.16
N THR A 50 -21.31 -0.66 4.74
CA THR A 50 -21.16 0.79 4.67
C THR A 50 -21.80 1.36 3.40
N ALA A 51 -21.91 2.68 3.32
CA ALA A 51 -22.52 3.37 2.17
C ALA A 51 -21.86 3.03 0.82
N ASN A 52 -20.63 2.52 0.80
CA ASN A 52 -19.90 2.13 -0.41
C ASN A 52 -20.18 0.69 -0.89
N GLY A 53 -21.07 -0.04 -0.20
CA GLY A 53 -21.47 -1.40 -0.53
C GLY A 53 -20.57 -2.51 0.04
N TYR A 54 -19.54 -2.17 0.82
CA TYR A 54 -18.65 -3.13 1.46
C TYR A 54 -18.80 -3.17 2.97
N ARG A 55 -18.49 -4.34 3.53
CA ARG A 55 -18.37 -4.57 4.95
C ARG A 55 -16.90 -4.57 5.38
N TYR A 56 -16.61 -3.90 6.48
CA TYR A 56 -15.29 -3.86 7.09
C TYR A 56 -15.37 -4.61 8.42
N ASP A 57 -14.67 -5.74 8.50
CA ASP A 57 -14.50 -6.49 9.74
C ASP A 57 -13.15 -6.12 10.36
N SER A 58 -13.02 -6.32 11.67
CA SER A 58 -11.86 -5.91 12.46
C SER A 58 -10.55 -6.61 12.08
N ILE A 59 -10.60 -7.77 11.43
CA ILE A 59 -9.44 -8.62 11.13
C ILE A 59 -9.73 -9.43 9.86
N PRO A 60 -8.74 -9.69 8.97
CA PRO A 60 -8.86 -10.78 8.00
C PRO A 60 -8.93 -12.12 8.76
N VAL A 61 -10.14 -12.68 8.85
CA VAL A 61 -10.39 -13.96 9.52
C VAL A 61 -9.50 -15.05 8.90
N CYS A 62 -8.66 -15.66 9.73
CA CYS A 62 -7.89 -16.85 9.40
C CYS A 62 -8.71 -18.04 9.88
N ASP A 63 -9.61 -18.57 9.04
CA ASP A 63 -10.31 -19.82 9.36
C ASP A 63 -9.36 -20.98 9.07
N ARG A 64 -8.76 -21.52 10.13
CA ARG A 64 -8.03 -22.79 10.10
C ARG A 64 -8.77 -23.91 10.85
N ALA A 65 -10.00 -23.66 11.30
CA ALA A 65 -10.81 -24.59 12.06
C ALA A 65 -12.30 -24.30 11.84
N ALA A 66 -12.83 -24.73 10.70
CA ALA A 66 -14.27 -24.83 10.48
C ALA A 66 -14.54 -26.06 9.60
N ASP A 67 -14.02 -27.21 10.05
CA ASP A 67 -14.58 -28.49 9.67
C ASP A 67 -15.69 -28.82 10.68
N VAL A 68 -16.84 -29.22 10.17
CA VAL A 68 -18.05 -29.69 10.87
C VAL A 68 -18.95 -28.60 11.48
N GLU A 69 -19.74 -27.93 10.64
CA GLU A 69 -21.22 -27.88 10.76
C GLU A 69 -21.81 -27.01 9.65
N ALA A 70 -22.72 -27.59 8.86
CA ALA A 70 -23.45 -26.88 7.82
C ALA A 70 -24.60 -26.07 8.46
N PRO A 71 -24.71 -24.75 8.26
CA PRO A 71 -25.92 -24.05 8.63
C PRO A 71 -26.96 -24.17 7.52
N SER A 72 -28.13 -24.65 7.94
CA SER A 72 -29.38 -24.70 7.19
C SER A 72 -29.84 -23.32 6.71
N SER A 73 -30.55 -23.36 5.59
CA SER A 73 -31.08 -22.24 4.83
C SER A 73 -31.86 -21.21 5.65
N THR A 74 -31.49 -19.93 5.55
CA THR A 74 -32.45 -18.79 5.53
C THR A 74 -31.80 -17.52 4.97
N SER A 75 -32.45 -16.93 3.96
CA SER A 75 -32.17 -15.66 3.27
C SER A 75 -30.81 -15.53 2.58
N ALA A 76 -30.83 -15.49 1.24
CA ALA A 76 -29.68 -15.18 0.41
C ALA A 76 -29.26 -13.71 0.58
N THR A 77 -28.59 -13.39 1.69
CA THR A 77 -27.88 -12.12 1.82
C THR A 77 -26.67 -12.18 0.90
N LYS A 78 -26.66 -11.32 -0.12
CA LYS A 78 -25.58 -11.13 -1.08
C LYS A 78 -24.23 -11.14 -0.33
N PRO A 79 -23.24 -11.99 -0.69
CA PRO A 79 -22.00 -12.06 0.05
C PRO A 79 -21.22 -10.74 -0.12
N SER A 80 -21.39 -9.80 0.80
CA SER A 80 -20.55 -8.61 0.86
C SER A 80 -19.18 -9.04 1.37
N GLY A 81 -18.19 -9.08 0.49
CA GLY A 81 -16.83 -9.47 0.86
C GLY A 81 -16.28 -8.55 1.94
N ALA A 82 -15.90 -9.12 3.09
CA ALA A 82 -15.19 -8.41 4.14
C ALA A 82 -13.87 -7.85 3.61
N ARG A 83 -13.64 -6.54 3.77
CA ARG A 83 -12.42 -5.84 3.32
C ARG A 83 -11.57 -5.39 4.50
N ALA A 84 -10.26 -5.31 4.26
CA ALA A 84 -9.32 -4.73 5.22
C ALA A 84 -9.42 -3.21 5.22
N LEU A 85 -9.76 -2.63 6.37
CA LEU A 85 -10.06 -1.21 6.54
C LEU A 85 -8.85 -0.31 6.30
N ALA A 86 -7.74 -0.53 7.02
CA ALA A 86 -6.57 0.36 6.94
C ALA A 86 -5.94 0.44 5.54
N PRO A 87 -5.77 -0.66 4.78
CA PRO A 87 -5.31 -0.59 3.39
C PRO A 87 -6.23 0.21 2.47
N ASP A 88 -7.55 0.13 2.63
CA ASP A 88 -8.48 0.92 1.81
C ASP A 88 -8.44 2.42 2.21
N LEU A 89 -8.37 2.75 3.50
CA LEU A 89 -8.19 4.14 3.95
C LEU A 89 -6.90 4.75 3.39
N LEU A 90 -5.78 4.01 3.47
CA LEU A 90 -4.52 4.48 2.91
C LEU A 90 -4.61 4.68 1.39
N ARG A 91 -5.16 3.73 0.64
CA ARG A 91 -5.35 3.89 -0.82
C ARG A 91 -6.16 5.15 -1.15
N GLY A 92 -7.21 5.43 -0.38
CA GLY A 92 -8.03 6.62 -0.56
C GLY A 92 -7.28 7.92 -0.29
N LEU A 93 -6.50 7.98 0.80
CA LEU A 93 -5.65 9.11 1.10
C LEU A 93 -4.60 9.33 0.00
N LEU A 94 -3.90 8.27 -0.42
CA LEU A 94 -2.91 8.33 -1.49
C LEU A 94 -3.52 8.80 -2.81
N ALA A 95 -4.77 8.42 -3.12
CA ALA A 95 -5.47 8.86 -4.32
C ALA A 95 -5.69 10.38 -4.31
N MET A 96 -6.12 10.94 -3.18
CA MET A 96 -6.30 12.38 -3.01
C MET A 96 -4.98 13.15 -3.06
N VAL A 97 -3.94 12.63 -2.41
CA VAL A 97 -2.60 13.22 -2.40
C VAL A 97 -2.00 13.20 -3.81
N MET A 98 -2.05 12.07 -4.52
CA MET A 98 -1.59 11.97 -5.91
C MET A 98 -2.26 12.99 -6.82
N ALA A 99 -3.55 13.26 -6.63
CA ALA A 99 -4.27 14.24 -7.43
C ALA A 99 -3.69 15.67 -7.30
N LEU A 100 -3.08 16.04 -6.17
CA LEU A 100 -2.38 17.32 -6.01
C LEU A 100 -1.24 17.47 -7.03
N ASP A 101 -0.46 16.41 -7.22
CA ASP A 101 0.67 16.39 -8.17
C ASP A 101 0.19 16.55 -9.61
N HIS A 102 -0.88 15.84 -9.97
CA HIS A 102 -1.45 15.90 -11.32
C HIS A 102 -2.17 17.22 -11.59
N THR A 103 -2.80 17.84 -10.58
CA THR A 103 -3.35 19.20 -10.72
C THR A 103 -2.24 20.21 -11.01
N ALA A 104 -1.06 20.09 -10.37
CA ALA A 104 0.04 21.02 -10.59
C ALA A 104 0.60 20.90 -12.01
N VAL A 105 0.72 19.65 -12.50
CA VAL A 105 1.13 19.36 -13.87
C VAL A 105 0.10 19.86 -14.88
N ALA A 106 -1.18 19.58 -14.64
CA ALA A 106 -2.25 19.94 -15.57
C ALA A 106 -2.46 21.45 -15.68
N LEU A 107 -2.26 22.20 -14.57
CA LEU A 107 -2.36 23.65 -14.53
C LEU A 107 -1.06 24.38 -14.87
N GLN A 108 0.05 23.66 -15.06
CA GLN A 108 1.39 24.23 -15.22
C GLN A 108 1.75 25.21 -14.09
N THR A 109 1.33 24.91 -12.86
CA THR A 109 1.50 25.82 -11.70
C THR A 109 2.95 25.96 -11.26
N TRP A 110 3.75 24.89 -11.39
CA TRP A 110 5.18 24.88 -11.11
C TRP A 110 5.86 23.69 -11.78
N GLN A 111 7.20 23.73 -11.86
CA GLN A 111 8.00 22.64 -12.43
C GLN A 111 7.87 21.36 -11.62
N HIS A 112 7.73 20.23 -12.32
CA HIS A 112 7.46 18.93 -11.72
C HIS A 112 8.68 18.31 -11.01
N GLY A 113 8.84 18.63 -9.72
CA GLY A 113 9.89 18.08 -8.87
C GLY A 113 10.03 18.86 -7.57
N THR A 114 10.78 18.33 -6.61
CA THR A 114 11.23 19.06 -5.41
C THR A 114 12.25 20.14 -5.80
N ASN A 115 12.98 19.91 -6.89
CA ASN A 115 13.81 20.89 -7.55
C ASN A 115 13.16 21.43 -8.84
N ARG A 116 13.74 22.51 -9.38
CA ARG A 116 13.28 23.21 -10.59
C ARG A 116 13.65 22.52 -11.93
N ASN A 117 14.20 21.32 -11.89
CA ASN A 117 14.52 20.50 -13.05
C ASN A 117 13.70 19.22 -13.00
N THR A 118 14.34 18.10 -12.67
CA THR A 118 13.75 16.77 -12.59
C THR A 118 14.33 16.02 -11.39
N GLU A 119 13.60 15.03 -10.90
CA GLU A 119 14.06 14.10 -9.85
C GLU A 119 14.66 12.85 -10.50
N ALA A 120 15.52 13.06 -11.50
CA ALA A 120 16.23 12.03 -12.24
C ALA A 120 17.66 11.88 -11.72
N ASP A 121 18.23 10.70 -11.94
CA ASP A 121 19.60 10.38 -11.56
C ASP A 121 20.61 11.23 -12.34
N GLY A 122 21.72 11.59 -11.69
CA GLY A 122 22.83 12.30 -12.34
C GLY A 122 22.50 13.73 -12.82
N VAL A 123 21.40 14.34 -12.36
CA VAL A 123 21.03 15.71 -12.74
C VAL A 123 21.40 16.72 -11.64
N PRO A 124 22.22 17.75 -11.94
CA PRO A 124 22.55 18.79 -10.97
C PRO A 124 21.33 19.59 -10.50
N VAL A 125 21.20 19.73 -9.19
CA VAL A 125 20.17 20.51 -8.51
C VAL A 125 20.74 21.88 -8.15
N ARG A 126 20.37 22.89 -8.94
CA ARG A 126 20.80 24.28 -8.72
C ARG A 126 19.87 25.05 -7.79
N ARG A 127 18.56 24.76 -7.84
CA ARG A 127 17.54 25.43 -7.05
C ARG A 127 16.40 24.49 -6.71
N PHE A 128 15.95 24.55 -5.46
CA PHE A 128 14.71 23.91 -5.04
C PHE A 128 13.49 24.70 -5.51
N ASN A 129 12.34 24.04 -5.57
CA ASN A 129 11.07 24.72 -5.73
C ASN A 129 10.74 25.55 -4.48
N PHE A 130 9.76 26.45 -4.62
CA PHE A 130 9.28 27.22 -3.48
C PHE A 130 8.53 26.32 -2.48
N ALA A 131 8.32 26.80 -1.25
CA ALA A 131 7.89 25.99 -0.11
C ALA A 131 6.66 25.11 -0.39
N THR A 132 5.56 25.67 -0.92
CA THR A 132 4.34 24.89 -1.18
C THR A 132 4.57 23.80 -2.22
N ALA A 133 5.22 24.11 -3.34
CA ALA A 133 5.52 23.14 -4.38
C ALA A 133 6.44 22.02 -3.86
N TYR A 134 7.45 22.38 -3.07
CA TYR A 134 8.36 21.42 -2.44
C TYR A 134 7.62 20.48 -1.48
N LEU A 135 6.77 21.02 -0.60
CA LEU A 135 6.00 20.25 0.38
C LEU A 135 4.98 19.32 -0.28
N VAL A 136 4.21 19.84 -1.25
CA VAL A 136 3.26 19.04 -2.02
C VAL A 136 3.99 17.91 -2.73
N ARG A 137 5.12 18.20 -3.39
CA ARG A 137 5.88 17.17 -4.10
C ARG A 137 6.47 16.11 -3.16
N THR A 138 7.02 16.52 -2.04
CA THR A 138 7.55 15.60 -1.01
C THR A 138 6.43 14.69 -0.48
N LEU A 139 5.23 15.23 -0.30
CA LEU A 139 4.06 14.46 0.13
C LEU A 139 3.60 13.48 -0.97
N THR A 140 3.63 13.89 -2.25
CA THR A 140 3.17 13.05 -3.37
C THR A 140 4.13 11.92 -3.71
N HIS A 141 5.40 11.98 -3.25
CA HIS A 141 6.33 10.85 -3.33
C HIS A 141 5.81 9.59 -2.64
N LEU A 142 4.96 9.72 -1.61
CA LEU A 142 4.36 8.59 -0.92
C LEU A 142 3.48 7.73 -1.85
N CYS A 143 2.91 8.31 -2.89
CA CYS A 143 1.85 7.68 -3.70
C CYS A 143 2.35 6.52 -4.54
N GLY A 144 3.45 6.69 -5.28
CA GLY A 144 4.01 5.64 -6.14
C GLY A 144 4.39 4.40 -5.31
N ALA A 145 5.19 4.61 -4.27
CA ALA A 145 5.61 3.56 -3.35
C ALA A 145 4.41 2.90 -2.64
N GLY A 146 3.49 3.71 -2.13
CA GLY A 146 2.33 3.25 -1.38
C GLY A 146 1.38 2.41 -2.21
N PHE A 147 1.06 2.83 -3.45
CA PHE A 147 0.21 2.04 -4.32
C PHE A 147 0.85 0.71 -4.73
N THR A 148 2.13 0.71 -5.09
CA THR A 148 2.84 -0.53 -5.47
C THR A 148 2.99 -1.48 -4.29
N PHE A 149 3.27 -0.96 -3.09
CA PHE A 149 3.27 -1.74 -1.85
C PHE A 149 1.90 -2.35 -1.52
N LEU A 150 0.83 -1.56 -1.55
CA LEU A 150 -0.54 -2.01 -1.28
C LEU A 150 -1.08 -2.97 -2.35
N LEU A 151 -0.50 -2.92 -3.55
CA LEU A 151 -0.76 -3.85 -4.65
C LEU A 151 -0.15 -5.22 -4.34
N GLY A 152 1.11 -5.27 -3.89
CA GLY A 152 1.74 -6.52 -3.40
C GLY A 152 0.97 -7.14 -2.23
N LEU A 153 0.58 -6.33 -1.24
CA LEU A 153 -0.32 -6.76 -0.16
C LEU A 153 -1.64 -7.34 -0.70
N GLY A 154 -2.21 -6.67 -1.71
CA GLY A 154 -3.45 -7.09 -2.37
C GLY A 154 -3.34 -8.43 -3.09
N VAL A 155 -2.17 -8.79 -3.63
CA VAL A 155 -1.91 -10.11 -4.23
C VAL A 155 -2.09 -11.21 -3.19
N VAL A 156 -1.53 -11.06 -1.99
CA VAL A 156 -1.65 -12.06 -0.92
C VAL A 156 -3.10 -12.21 -0.46
N TYR A 157 -3.80 -11.10 -0.23
CA TYR A 157 -5.20 -11.12 0.20
C TYR A 157 -6.10 -11.76 -0.85
N LEU A 158 -5.90 -11.43 -2.12
CA LEU A 158 -6.64 -12.03 -3.21
C LEU A 158 -6.32 -13.52 -3.32
N GLY A 159 -5.04 -13.88 -3.41
CA GLY A 159 -4.58 -15.26 -3.54
C GLY A 159 -5.16 -16.16 -2.46
N ARG A 160 -4.98 -15.79 -1.18
CA ARG A 160 -5.54 -16.57 -0.07
C ARG A 160 -7.06 -16.65 -0.13
N SER A 161 -7.76 -15.53 -0.37
CA SER A 161 -9.22 -15.56 -0.46
C SER A 161 -9.74 -16.43 -1.62
N ARG A 162 -9.00 -16.55 -2.73
CA ARG A 162 -9.41 -17.36 -3.89
C ARG A 162 -9.09 -18.83 -3.71
N THR A 163 -7.94 -19.14 -3.14
CA THR A 163 -7.54 -20.52 -2.85
C THR A 163 -8.39 -21.10 -1.72
N THR A 164 -8.54 -20.41 -0.59
CA THR A 164 -9.23 -20.98 0.59
C THR A 164 -10.75 -20.99 0.46
N LYS A 165 -11.37 -19.91 -0.04
CA LYS A 165 -12.85 -19.82 -0.08
C LYS A 165 -13.48 -20.39 -1.35
N LEU A 166 -12.72 -20.48 -2.44
CA LEU A 166 -13.26 -20.84 -3.75
C LEU A 166 -12.50 -21.99 -4.43
N GLY A 167 -11.44 -22.52 -3.80
CA GLY A 167 -10.68 -23.65 -4.34
C GLY A 167 -10.05 -23.38 -5.70
N TRP A 168 -9.63 -22.14 -5.99
CA TRP A 168 -9.02 -21.84 -7.29
C TRP A 168 -7.67 -22.52 -7.44
N SER A 169 -7.44 -23.14 -8.61
CA SER A 169 -6.14 -23.71 -8.93
C SER A 169 -5.07 -22.63 -9.16
N PRO A 170 -3.78 -22.94 -8.90
CA PRO A 170 -2.67 -22.01 -9.18
C PRO A 170 -2.67 -21.49 -10.62
N LEU A 171 -2.98 -22.35 -11.60
CA LEU A 171 -3.04 -21.97 -13.01
C LEU A 171 -4.17 -20.97 -13.31
N ARG A 172 -5.34 -21.15 -12.69
CA ARG A 172 -6.46 -20.20 -12.82
C ARG A 172 -6.05 -18.84 -12.27
N LEU A 173 -5.34 -18.82 -11.13
CA LEU A 173 -4.88 -17.57 -10.54
C LEU A 173 -3.79 -16.89 -11.37
N ALA A 174 -2.83 -17.65 -11.91
CA ALA A 174 -1.81 -17.13 -12.83
C ALA A 174 -2.46 -16.51 -14.08
N ARG A 175 -3.46 -17.19 -14.68
CA ARG A 175 -4.24 -16.65 -15.80
C ARG A 175 -4.99 -15.37 -15.40
N TYR A 176 -5.56 -15.31 -14.20
CA TYR A 176 -6.24 -14.11 -13.70
C TYR A 176 -5.27 -12.92 -13.61
N PHE A 177 -4.07 -13.12 -13.06
CA PHE A 177 -3.03 -12.09 -13.00
C PHE A 177 -2.60 -11.64 -14.40
N ALA A 178 -2.38 -12.58 -15.33
CA ALA A 178 -2.00 -12.29 -16.71
C ALA A 178 -3.08 -11.48 -17.46
N VAL A 179 -4.34 -11.90 -17.35
CA VAL A 179 -5.48 -11.19 -17.98
C VAL A 179 -5.59 -9.77 -17.45
N ARG A 180 -5.47 -9.59 -16.13
CA ARG A 180 -5.52 -8.25 -15.53
C ARG A 180 -4.37 -7.37 -16.03
N ALA A 181 -3.16 -7.90 -16.11
CA ALA A 181 -2.00 -7.18 -16.62
C ALA A 181 -2.19 -6.77 -18.09
N LEU A 182 -2.70 -7.68 -18.93
CA LEU A 182 -3.00 -7.42 -20.33
C LEU A 182 -4.07 -6.33 -20.49
N VAL A 183 -5.17 -6.41 -19.72
CA VAL A 183 -6.23 -5.38 -19.75
C VAL A 183 -5.70 -4.02 -19.33
N LEU A 184 -4.93 -3.92 -18.25
CA LEU A 184 -4.37 -2.64 -17.80
C LEU A 184 -3.33 -2.08 -18.79
N THR A 185 -2.55 -2.94 -19.43
CA THR A 185 -1.63 -2.54 -20.51
C THR A 185 -2.38 -2.01 -21.72
N ALA A 186 -3.47 -2.68 -22.13
CA ALA A 186 -4.32 -2.21 -23.22
C ALA A 186 -4.96 -0.86 -22.90
N VAL A 187 -5.46 -0.68 -21.66
CA VAL A 187 -5.98 0.62 -21.19
C VAL A 187 -4.90 1.69 -21.25
N THR A 188 -3.66 1.38 -20.89
CA THR A 188 -2.53 2.34 -20.98
C THR A 188 -2.31 2.82 -22.41
N ALA A 189 -2.35 1.92 -23.40
CA ALA A 189 -2.20 2.27 -24.81
C ALA A 189 -3.38 3.09 -25.33
N VAL A 190 -4.62 2.65 -25.06
CA VAL A 190 -5.85 3.35 -25.46
C VAL A 190 -5.92 4.74 -24.85
N PHE A 191 -5.60 4.86 -23.56
CA PHE A 191 -5.58 6.13 -22.84
C PHE A 191 -4.57 7.10 -23.44
N GLY A 192 -3.34 6.64 -23.71
CA GLY A 192 -2.31 7.45 -24.36
C GLY A 192 -2.75 7.97 -25.72
N PHE A 193 -3.28 7.07 -26.56
CA PHE A 193 -3.77 7.43 -27.89
C PHE A 193 -4.91 8.45 -27.82
N ALA A 194 -5.92 8.21 -26.96
CA ALA A 194 -7.09 9.07 -26.85
C ALA A 194 -6.76 10.47 -26.29
N VAL A 195 -5.99 10.55 -25.20
CA VAL A 195 -5.71 11.83 -24.51
C VAL A 195 -4.76 12.73 -25.31
N THR A 196 -3.90 12.14 -26.15
CA THR A 196 -2.93 12.89 -26.97
C THR A 196 -3.37 13.12 -28.42
N GLY A 197 -4.61 12.75 -28.77
CA GLY A 197 -5.11 12.86 -30.14
C GLY A 197 -4.30 12.05 -31.15
N GLY A 198 -3.78 10.89 -30.74
CA GLY A 198 -2.98 9.99 -31.57
C GLY A 198 -1.49 10.29 -31.66
N ARG A 199 -0.98 11.33 -30.96
CA ARG A 199 0.46 11.66 -30.96
C ARG A 199 1.30 10.59 -30.26
N VAL A 200 0.84 10.11 -29.11
CA VAL A 200 1.50 9.08 -28.29
C VAL A 200 0.59 7.85 -28.24
N TRP A 201 1.05 6.72 -28.77
CA TRP A 201 0.27 5.48 -28.75
C TRP A 201 0.47 4.65 -27.47
N PHE A 202 1.55 4.92 -26.72
CA PHE A 202 1.82 4.27 -25.44
C PHE A 202 2.24 5.29 -24.39
N LEU A 203 1.35 5.58 -23.44
CA LEU A 203 1.56 6.58 -22.38
C LEU A 203 1.52 5.90 -21.01
N ASN A 204 2.64 5.35 -20.58
CA ASN A 204 2.79 4.80 -19.25
C ASN A 204 3.18 5.89 -18.25
N MET A 205 2.15 6.52 -17.68
CA MET A 205 2.28 7.36 -16.49
C MET A 205 2.40 6.56 -15.19
N VAL A 206 1.85 5.33 -15.10
CA VAL A 206 2.06 4.38 -13.98
C VAL A 206 1.39 3.01 -14.23
N LEU A 207 0.28 2.98 -15.00
CA LEU A 207 -0.59 1.80 -15.10
C LEU A 207 0.11 0.55 -15.64
N PHE A 208 1.00 0.70 -16.63
CA PHE A 208 1.74 -0.43 -17.17
C PHE A 208 2.76 -0.97 -16.16
N ALA A 209 3.41 -0.09 -15.38
CA ALA A 209 4.27 -0.51 -14.28
C ALA A 209 3.49 -1.34 -13.24
N LEU A 210 2.35 -0.83 -12.78
CA LEU A 210 1.49 -1.55 -11.82
C LEU A 210 0.95 -2.87 -12.39
N ALA A 211 0.64 -2.91 -13.69
CA ALA A 211 0.17 -4.12 -14.36
C ALA A 211 1.22 -5.23 -14.34
N VAL A 212 2.45 -4.89 -14.70
CA VAL A 212 3.60 -5.81 -14.69
C VAL A 212 3.94 -6.22 -13.26
N ASP A 213 4.08 -5.26 -12.34
CA ASP A 213 4.43 -5.54 -10.95
C ASP A 213 3.39 -6.44 -10.28
N TYR A 214 2.10 -6.25 -10.59
CA TYR A 214 1.03 -7.12 -10.10
C TYR A 214 1.16 -8.55 -10.62
N PHE A 215 1.50 -8.69 -11.90
CA PHE A 215 1.72 -10.00 -12.51
C PHE A 215 2.93 -10.71 -11.92
N LEU A 216 4.08 -10.02 -11.84
CA LEU A 216 5.31 -10.56 -11.27
C LEU A 216 5.14 -10.92 -9.79
N ALA A 217 4.53 -10.03 -8.99
CA ALA A 217 4.23 -10.33 -7.60
C ALA A 217 3.25 -11.51 -7.45
N GLY A 218 2.27 -11.62 -8.35
CA GLY A 218 1.34 -12.75 -8.42
C GLY A 218 2.02 -14.09 -8.70
N LEU A 219 2.92 -14.11 -9.69
CA LEU A 219 3.72 -15.30 -10.02
C LEU A 219 4.68 -15.66 -8.89
N LEU A 220 5.33 -14.67 -8.28
CA LEU A 220 6.23 -14.87 -7.16
C LEU A 220 5.50 -15.47 -5.96
N TRP A 221 4.30 -14.97 -5.65
CA TRP A 221 3.46 -15.54 -4.58
C TRP A 221 3.09 -17.01 -4.84
N LEU A 222 2.68 -17.33 -6.08
CA LEU A 222 2.37 -18.72 -6.47
C LEU A 222 3.59 -19.65 -6.41
N ALA A 223 4.75 -19.16 -6.84
CA ALA A 223 6.00 -19.91 -6.74
C ALA A 223 6.36 -20.19 -5.28
N PHE A 224 6.15 -19.21 -4.39
CA PHE A 224 6.44 -19.31 -2.97
C PHE A 224 5.48 -20.26 -2.25
N ASP A 225 4.19 -20.21 -2.57
CA ASP A 225 3.19 -21.14 -2.03
C ASP A 225 3.57 -22.61 -2.33
N LYS A 226 4.05 -22.88 -3.55
CA LYS A 226 4.52 -24.21 -3.95
C LYS A 226 5.85 -24.61 -3.31
N THR A 227 6.84 -23.72 -3.33
CA THR A 227 8.21 -24.00 -2.85
C THR A 227 8.30 -24.09 -1.33
N GLU A 228 7.41 -23.40 -0.60
CA GLU A 228 7.32 -23.48 0.85
C GLU A 228 6.95 -24.89 1.32
N GLY A 229 5.97 -25.53 0.68
CA GLY A 229 5.58 -26.91 0.96
C GLY A 229 6.71 -27.91 0.66
N LEU A 230 7.34 -27.78 -0.51
CA LEU A 230 8.44 -28.66 -0.91
C LEU A 230 9.63 -28.55 0.05
N LEU A 231 10.01 -27.33 0.46
CA LEU A 231 11.10 -27.13 1.41
C LEU A 231 10.74 -27.66 2.80
N ALA A 232 9.50 -27.48 3.26
CA ALA A 232 9.04 -28.03 4.54
C ALA A 232 9.11 -29.57 4.56
N GLU A 233 8.73 -30.24 3.47
CA GLU A 233 8.85 -31.70 3.35
C GLU A 233 10.31 -32.18 3.41
N GLN A 234 11.21 -31.50 2.69
CA GLN A 234 12.64 -31.84 2.71
C GLN A 234 13.26 -31.59 4.08
N LEU A 235 12.98 -30.45 4.70
CA LEU A 235 13.44 -30.14 6.06
C LEU A 235 12.93 -31.14 7.09
N THR A 236 11.68 -31.62 6.95
CA THR A 236 11.13 -32.65 7.82
C THR A 236 11.94 -33.94 7.73
N LYS A 237 12.36 -34.36 6.52
CA LYS A 237 13.21 -35.55 6.34
C LYS A 237 14.59 -35.38 6.98
N VAL A 238 15.20 -34.20 6.86
CA VAL A 238 16.51 -33.88 7.43
C VAL A 238 16.47 -33.81 8.96
N LEU A 239 15.45 -33.15 9.52
CA LEU A 239 15.25 -33.06 10.97
C LEU A 239 14.98 -34.43 11.59
N LYS A 240 14.16 -35.27 10.94
CA LYS A 240 13.95 -36.66 11.37
C LYS A 240 15.26 -37.46 11.39
N ARG A 241 16.12 -37.30 10.38
CA ARG A 241 17.42 -37.99 10.34
C ARG A 241 18.35 -37.55 11.49
N SER A 242 18.34 -36.25 11.81
CA SER A 242 19.16 -35.66 12.87
C SER A 242 18.68 -36.04 14.27
N ASP A 243 17.36 -36.10 14.49
CA ASP A 243 16.77 -36.55 15.75
C ASP A 243 17.05 -38.04 16.00
N VAL A 244 17.07 -38.88 14.96
CA VAL A 244 17.41 -40.31 15.09
C VAL A 244 18.89 -40.50 15.48
N THR A 245 19.81 -39.75 14.87
CA THR A 245 21.24 -39.81 15.24
C THR A 245 21.50 -39.30 16.66
N ALA A 246 20.75 -38.30 17.14
CA ALA A 246 20.90 -37.79 18.49
C ALA A 246 20.37 -38.74 19.59
N VAL A 247 19.47 -39.68 19.24
CA VAL A 247 18.96 -40.70 20.18
C VAL A 247 19.95 -41.86 20.35
N ASP A 248 20.78 -42.13 19.34
CA ASP A 248 21.79 -43.20 19.38
C ASP A 248 22.99 -42.84 20.28
N ASP A 249 23.26 -41.53 20.47
CA ASP A 249 24.40 -41.00 21.24
C ASP A 249 24.13 -40.74 22.75
N GLY A 250 23.00 -41.23 23.32
CA GLY A 250 22.96 -41.54 24.77
C GLY A 250 22.14 -40.66 25.73
N GLU A 251 20.82 -40.49 25.51
CA GLU A 251 19.90 -40.20 26.63
C GLU A 251 18.65 -41.08 26.60
N VAL A 252 18.56 -42.01 27.56
CA VAL A 252 17.35 -42.81 27.84
C VAL A 252 16.28 -41.88 28.44
N ARG A 253 15.23 -41.58 27.68
CA ARG A 253 14.03 -40.87 28.18
C ARG A 253 12.81 -41.81 28.27
N PRO A 254 11.87 -41.58 29.21
CA PRO A 254 10.82 -42.55 29.52
C PRO A 254 9.81 -42.72 28.37
N LEU A 255 9.47 -43.98 28.09
CA LEU A 255 8.84 -44.52 26.89
C LEU A 255 7.28 -44.50 26.89
N LEU A 256 6.63 -43.52 27.51
CA LEU A 256 5.16 -43.49 27.58
C LEU A 256 4.59 -42.21 26.96
N GLY A 257 4.09 -42.35 25.72
CA GLY A 257 3.12 -41.42 25.09
C GLY A 257 3.56 -40.64 23.83
N ARG A 258 4.83 -40.68 23.40
CA ARG A 258 5.37 -39.62 22.52
C ARG A 258 5.65 -39.96 21.05
N ARG A 259 5.37 -41.17 20.55
CA ARG A 259 5.73 -41.57 19.17
C ARG A 259 5.10 -40.67 18.09
N GLY A 260 3.88 -40.15 18.31
CA GLY A 260 3.23 -39.18 17.41
C GLY A 260 3.56 -37.70 17.67
N ALA A 261 4.05 -37.35 18.87
CA ALA A 261 4.35 -35.96 19.24
C ALA A 261 5.75 -35.49 18.81
N GLY A 262 6.70 -36.42 18.59
CA GLY A 262 7.98 -36.11 17.95
C GLY A 262 7.82 -35.82 16.45
N GLU A 263 6.98 -36.59 15.76
CA GLU A 263 6.73 -36.44 14.32
C GLU A 263 5.99 -35.14 13.97
N SER A 264 4.96 -34.79 14.75
CA SER A 264 4.26 -33.51 14.59
C SER A 264 5.15 -32.32 14.97
N GLY A 265 6.08 -32.50 15.91
CA GLY A 265 7.08 -31.52 16.31
C GLY A 265 8.08 -31.21 15.20
N ALA A 266 8.68 -32.23 14.57
CA ALA A 266 9.64 -32.02 13.48
C ALA A 266 8.98 -31.37 12.25
N ALA A 267 7.78 -31.82 11.87
CA ALA A 267 7.04 -31.26 10.75
C ALA A 267 6.63 -29.79 10.99
N SER A 268 6.16 -29.45 12.19
CA SER A 268 5.80 -28.06 12.53
C SER A 268 7.02 -27.13 12.57
N ARG A 269 8.16 -27.59 13.11
CA ARG A 269 9.43 -26.85 13.04
C ARG A 269 9.90 -26.64 11.60
N ALA A 270 9.84 -27.69 10.77
CA ALA A 270 10.23 -27.63 9.36
C ALA A 270 9.35 -26.64 8.58
N ALA A 271 8.04 -26.66 8.78
CA ALA A 271 7.10 -25.71 8.19
C ALA A 271 7.40 -24.27 8.63
N SER A 272 7.65 -24.06 9.93
CA SER A 272 8.03 -22.75 10.46
C SER A 272 9.35 -22.25 9.84
N LEU A 273 10.38 -23.09 9.78
CA LEU A 273 11.67 -22.73 9.19
C LEU A 273 11.54 -22.40 7.70
N SER A 274 10.80 -23.21 6.94
CA SER A 274 10.51 -22.95 5.53
C SER A 274 9.83 -21.59 5.34
N TRP A 275 8.82 -21.26 6.15
CA TRP A 275 8.13 -19.98 6.11
C TRP A 275 9.07 -18.79 6.37
N HIS A 276 9.95 -18.89 7.37
CA HIS A 276 10.93 -17.85 7.69
C HIS A 276 11.98 -17.68 6.57
N ILE A 277 12.49 -18.78 6.00
CA ILE A 277 13.44 -18.74 4.87
C ILE A 277 12.81 -18.00 3.69
N HIS A 278 11.59 -18.34 3.30
CA HIS A 278 10.93 -17.67 2.18
C HIS A 278 10.69 -16.18 2.47
N ASN A 279 10.31 -15.81 3.69
CA ASN A 279 10.18 -14.38 4.03
C ASN A 279 11.51 -13.64 4.03
N ALA A 280 12.62 -14.28 4.44
CA ALA A 280 13.96 -13.73 4.33
C ALA A 280 14.37 -13.53 2.86
N VAL A 281 14.02 -14.48 1.98
CA VAL A 281 14.24 -14.34 0.53
C VAL A 281 13.43 -13.16 -0.05
N LEU A 282 12.16 -12.97 0.34
CA LEU A 282 11.39 -11.80 -0.11
C LEU A 282 12.02 -10.48 0.36
N LEU A 283 12.52 -10.42 1.60
CA LEU A 283 13.21 -9.25 2.11
C LEU A 283 14.49 -8.97 1.30
N ALA A 284 15.31 -10.01 1.08
CA ALA A 284 16.52 -9.89 0.28
C ALA A 284 16.22 -9.45 -1.16
N LEU A 285 15.18 -10.02 -1.79
CA LEU A 285 14.74 -9.61 -3.14
C LEU A 285 14.30 -8.14 -3.16
N SER A 286 13.54 -7.68 -2.17
CA SER A 286 13.14 -6.27 -2.08
C SER A 286 14.35 -5.33 -1.99
N ILE A 287 15.37 -5.71 -1.21
CA ILE A 287 16.62 -4.96 -1.08
C ILE A 287 17.41 -4.98 -2.40
N VAL A 288 17.65 -6.16 -2.98
CA VAL A 288 18.40 -6.29 -4.24
C VAL A 288 17.73 -5.49 -5.36
N THR A 289 16.41 -5.54 -5.45
CA THR A 289 15.63 -4.82 -6.48
C THR A 289 15.46 -3.32 -6.20
N ILE A 290 15.90 -2.78 -5.05
CA ILE A 290 16.06 -1.32 -4.94
C ILE A 290 17.49 -0.90 -5.27
N PHE A 291 18.49 -1.69 -4.85
CA PHE A 291 19.89 -1.42 -5.17
C PHE A 291 20.21 -1.55 -6.66
N TRP A 292 19.49 -2.40 -7.40
CA TRP A 292 19.74 -2.52 -8.83
C TRP A 292 19.46 -1.23 -9.62
N ASN A 293 18.66 -0.29 -9.10
CA ASN A 293 18.42 1.00 -9.75
C ASN A 293 19.68 1.85 -9.72
N ILE A 294 20.52 1.64 -8.71
CA ILE A 294 21.84 2.26 -8.59
C ILE A 294 22.84 1.54 -9.49
N TRP A 295 22.84 0.21 -9.49
CA TRP A 295 23.75 -0.58 -10.33
C TRP A 295 23.48 -0.44 -11.84
N LEU A 296 22.24 -0.12 -12.22
CA LEU A 296 21.83 0.13 -13.61
C LEU A 296 21.86 1.61 -13.99
N SER A 297 22.13 2.52 -13.05
CA SER A 297 22.35 3.94 -13.36
C SER A 297 23.73 4.11 -14.01
N GLU A 298 23.82 4.88 -15.09
CA GLU A 298 25.08 5.03 -15.84
C GLU A 298 26.20 5.61 -14.97
N ASN A 299 25.88 6.65 -14.21
CA ASN A 299 26.84 7.34 -13.35
C ASN A 299 26.81 6.81 -11.90
N HIS A 300 26.08 5.73 -11.64
CA HIS A 300 25.89 5.16 -10.30
C HIS A 300 25.43 6.20 -9.26
N GLY A 301 24.70 7.23 -9.71
CA GLY A 301 24.24 8.32 -8.86
C GLY A 301 25.19 9.50 -8.68
N HIS A 302 26.34 9.54 -9.36
CA HIS A 302 27.29 10.65 -9.29
C HIS A 302 27.00 11.71 -10.35
N CYS A 303 26.98 12.99 -9.94
CA CYS A 303 27.01 14.10 -10.89
C CYS A 303 28.47 14.50 -11.19
N GLU A 304 28.87 14.49 -12.46
CA GLU A 304 30.15 15.05 -12.87
C GLU A 304 30.17 16.58 -12.69
N ALA A 305 31.29 17.09 -12.17
CA ALA A 305 31.52 18.51 -12.10
C ALA A 305 31.83 19.04 -13.51
N SER A 306 30.86 19.76 -14.08
CA SER A 306 31.05 20.64 -15.24
C SER A 306 31.25 19.95 -16.59
N SER A 307 30.15 19.63 -17.26
CA SER A 307 30.07 19.90 -18.70
C SER A 307 28.79 20.69 -18.96
N SER A 308 28.98 21.94 -19.36
CA SER A 308 27.94 22.85 -19.83
C SER A 308 27.35 22.31 -21.14
N SER A 309 26.48 21.31 -21.06
CA SER A 309 25.69 20.89 -22.21
C SER A 309 24.58 21.91 -22.43
N THR A 310 24.66 22.63 -23.54
CA THR A 310 23.72 23.66 -24.02
C THR A 310 22.39 23.10 -24.56
N LEU A 311 22.11 21.81 -24.36
CA LEU A 311 20.88 21.17 -24.80
C LEU A 311 19.74 21.40 -23.80
N PRO A 312 18.50 21.64 -24.26
CA PRO A 312 17.33 21.67 -23.39
C PRO A 312 17.20 20.36 -22.59
N THR A 313 16.80 20.45 -21.32
CA THR A 313 16.81 19.36 -20.33
C THR A 313 16.01 18.11 -20.75
N TRP A 314 14.95 18.28 -21.54
CA TRP A 314 14.15 17.18 -22.11
C TRP A 314 14.85 16.45 -23.29
N MET A 315 15.86 17.10 -23.87
CA MET A 315 16.68 16.58 -24.98
C MET A 315 17.91 15.84 -24.46
N GLN A 316 18.44 16.20 -23.28
CA GLN A 316 19.43 15.37 -22.57
C GLN A 316 18.87 13.97 -22.25
N GLN A 317 17.59 13.85 -21.89
CA GLN A 317 16.93 12.55 -21.75
C GLN A 317 16.88 11.70 -23.03
N ARG A 318 17.12 12.30 -24.22
CA ARG A 318 17.21 11.55 -25.50
C ARG A 318 18.60 11.01 -25.78
N THR A 319 19.64 11.49 -25.11
CA THR A 319 21.06 11.22 -25.42
C THR A 319 21.75 10.59 -24.23
N VAL A 320 21.30 9.40 -23.84
CA VAL A 320 21.88 8.63 -22.74
C VAL A 320 21.91 7.17 -23.20
N SER A 321 23.11 6.59 -23.17
CA SER A 321 23.53 5.35 -23.85
C SER A 321 23.02 4.11 -23.12
N ALA A 322 21.72 4.05 -22.85
CA ALA A 322 21.04 2.85 -22.39
C ALA A 322 21.17 1.72 -23.44
N PRO A 323 21.08 0.43 -23.05
CA PRO A 323 21.37 -0.70 -23.94
C PRO A 323 20.69 -0.54 -25.31
N GLN A 324 21.42 -0.86 -26.39
CA GLN A 324 20.95 -0.73 -27.78
C GLN A 324 19.60 -1.43 -28.03
N ASN A 325 19.19 -2.35 -27.15
CA ASN A 325 17.91 -3.04 -27.25
C ASN A 325 16.75 -2.19 -26.68
N PRO A 326 15.87 -1.63 -27.54
CA PRO A 326 14.75 -0.79 -27.11
C PRO A 326 13.74 -1.55 -26.24
N PHE A 327 13.69 -2.88 -26.33
CA PHE A 327 12.82 -3.70 -25.48
C PHE A 327 13.30 -3.70 -24.03
N ALA A 328 14.60 -3.86 -23.76
CA ALA A 328 15.13 -3.84 -22.39
C ALA A 328 14.93 -2.47 -21.71
N ARG A 329 14.97 -1.39 -22.50
CA ARG A 329 14.91 -0.01 -21.99
C ARG A 329 13.61 0.30 -21.26
N ILE A 330 12.45 -0.14 -21.78
CA ILE A 330 11.14 0.15 -21.17
C ILE A 330 10.94 -0.51 -19.80
N TRP A 331 11.70 -1.56 -19.50
CA TRP A 331 11.60 -2.32 -18.25
C TRP A 331 12.33 -1.64 -17.10
N PHE A 332 13.50 -1.05 -17.36
CA PHE A 332 14.43 -0.58 -16.33
C PHE A 332 14.63 0.94 -16.32
N TRP A 333 14.43 1.65 -17.44
CA TRP A 333 14.65 3.10 -17.53
C TRP A 333 13.42 3.87 -18.02
N PRO A 334 13.28 5.15 -17.62
CA PRO A 334 12.29 6.04 -18.23
C PRO A 334 12.54 6.20 -19.74
N VAL A 335 11.47 6.17 -20.53
CA VAL A 335 11.50 6.35 -21.98
C VAL A 335 10.65 7.56 -22.35
N MET A 336 11.28 8.64 -22.79
CA MET A 336 10.61 9.88 -23.21
C MET A 336 10.76 10.07 -24.72
N GLY A 337 9.96 9.35 -25.51
CA GLY A 337 9.96 9.40 -26.97
C GLY A 337 8.74 10.14 -27.54
N ARG A 338 8.79 10.46 -28.85
CA ARG A 338 7.67 11.15 -29.54
C ARG A 338 6.38 10.33 -29.58
N ARG A 339 6.49 9.00 -29.63
CA ARG A 339 5.37 8.05 -29.80
C ARG A 339 5.13 7.17 -28.57
N VAL A 340 6.16 6.98 -27.74
CA VAL A 340 6.16 6.14 -26.54
C VAL A 340 6.70 6.98 -25.40
N VAL A 341 5.88 7.17 -24.37
CA VAL A 341 6.22 7.86 -23.14
C VAL A 341 5.99 6.90 -21.99
N SER A 342 7.05 6.55 -21.26
CA SER A 342 7.01 5.64 -20.12
C SER A 342 7.87 6.22 -19.00
N GLY A 343 7.23 6.91 -18.06
CA GLY A 343 7.91 7.52 -16.91
C GLY A 343 8.18 6.55 -15.77
N PHE A 344 7.52 5.39 -15.77
CA PHE A 344 7.59 4.40 -14.70
C PHE A 344 8.05 3.06 -15.27
N PRO A 345 9.37 2.80 -15.33
CA PRO A 345 9.89 1.49 -15.73
C PRO A 345 9.47 0.43 -14.70
N PRO A 346 8.73 -0.64 -15.08
CA PRO A 346 8.19 -1.59 -14.12
C PRO A 346 9.23 -2.17 -13.15
N MET A 347 10.38 -2.60 -13.66
CA MET A 347 11.40 -3.26 -12.84
C MET A 347 11.98 -2.33 -11.78
N ALA A 348 12.00 -1.02 -12.02
CA ALA A 348 12.51 -0.08 -11.03
C ALA A 348 11.61 0.06 -9.78
N TRP A 349 10.34 -0.36 -9.87
CA TRP A 349 9.33 -0.27 -8.80
C TRP A 349 9.02 -1.62 -8.13
N LEU A 350 9.62 -2.71 -8.61
CA LEU A 350 9.36 -4.07 -8.14
C LEU A 350 9.66 -4.25 -6.63
N SER A 351 10.65 -3.54 -6.09
CA SER A 351 11.05 -3.59 -4.67
C SER A 351 9.89 -3.33 -3.71
N PHE A 352 9.01 -2.38 -4.06
CA PHE A 352 7.83 -2.03 -3.28
C PHE A 352 6.77 -3.13 -3.33
N ALA A 353 6.55 -3.75 -4.50
CA ALA A 353 5.58 -4.82 -4.67
C ALA A 353 6.01 -6.09 -3.89
N VAL A 354 7.29 -6.43 -3.95
CA VAL A 354 7.88 -7.56 -3.20
C VAL A 354 7.80 -7.31 -1.69
N LEU A 355 8.06 -6.09 -1.23
CA LEU A 355 7.87 -5.71 0.18
C LEU A 355 6.39 -5.82 0.60
N GLY A 356 5.48 -5.45 -0.28
CA GLY A 356 4.04 -5.62 -0.11
C GLY A 356 3.62 -7.08 0.05
N LEU A 357 4.21 -7.99 -0.72
CA LEU A 357 4.01 -9.44 -0.58
C LEU A 357 4.47 -9.93 0.79
N LEU A 358 5.69 -9.55 1.20
CA LEU A 358 6.24 -9.91 2.50
C LEU A 358 5.32 -9.45 3.63
N PHE A 359 4.93 -8.17 3.61
CA PHE A 359 4.02 -7.60 4.58
C PHE A 359 2.67 -8.32 4.59
N GLY A 360 2.09 -8.61 3.42
CA GLY A 360 0.84 -9.35 3.32
C GLY A 360 0.92 -10.76 3.87
N ARG A 361 2.03 -11.48 3.66
CA ARG A 361 2.23 -12.82 4.23
C ARG A 361 2.28 -12.76 5.75
N ILE A 362 3.00 -11.80 6.33
CA ILE A 362 3.06 -11.60 7.78
C ILE A 362 1.69 -11.22 8.35
N ALA A 363 0.96 -10.33 7.67
CA ALA A 363 -0.34 -9.85 8.11
C ALA A 363 -1.42 -10.94 8.16
N VAL A 364 -1.38 -11.94 7.26
CA VAL A 364 -2.34 -13.07 7.26
C VAL A 364 -1.78 -14.34 7.92
N ALA A 365 -0.51 -14.37 8.33
CA ALA A 365 0.08 -15.56 8.96
C ALA A 365 -0.64 -15.98 10.25
N ARG A 366 -1.15 -14.99 11.00
CA ARG A 366 -1.91 -15.18 12.24
C ARG A 366 -2.97 -14.09 12.41
N THR A 367 -3.90 -14.30 13.34
CA THR A 367 -4.84 -13.27 13.77
C THR A 367 -4.13 -12.29 14.71
N TRP A 368 -3.83 -11.10 14.21
CA TRP A 368 -3.18 -10.06 14.99
C TRP A 368 -4.21 -9.24 15.77
N ASN A 369 -3.87 -8.87 17.01
CA ASN A 369 -4.55 -7.76 17.68
C ASN A 369 -4.28 -6.48 16.86
N PRO A 370 -5.31 -5.67 16.52
CA PRO A 370 -5.14 -4.43 15.76
C PRO A 370 -4.06 -3.50 16.31
N ARG A 371 -3.96 -3.38 17.65
CA ARG A 371 -2.93 -2.54 18.30
C ARG A 371 -1.52 -3.11 18.09
N THR A 372 -1.36 -4.43 18.18
CA THR A 372 -0.07 -5.09 17.94
C THR A 372 0.36 -4.97 16.49
N LEU A 373 -0.58 -5.11 15.55
CA LEU A 373 -0.29 -4.92 14.12
C LEU A 373 0.10 -3.47 13.83
N ALA A 374 -0.62 -2.49 14.39
CA ALA A 374 -0.29 -1.07 14.26
C ALA A 374 1.06 -0.73 14.89
N ALA A 375 1.37 -1.27 16.08
CA ALA A 375 2.68 -1.10 16.71
C ALA A 375 3.82 -1.72 15.88
N GLY A 376 3.60 -2.90 15.29
CA GLY A 376 4.57 -3.52 14.38
C GLY A 376 4.80 -2.70 13.11
N GLN A 377 3.74 -2.11 12.54
CA GLN A 377 3.84 -1.19 11.41
C GLN A 377 4.60 0.09 11.77
N ALA A 378 4.31 0.68 12.94
CA ALA A 378 5.03 1.86 13.43
C ALA A 378 6.52 1.54 13.67
N PHE A 379 6.82 0.40 14.28
CA PHE A 379 8.20 -0.04 14.48
C PHE A 379 8.94 -0.24 13.15
N ALA A 380 8.31 -0.92 12.18
CA ALA A 380 8.88 -1.03 10.84
C ALA A 380 9.08 0.35 10.18
N GLY A 381 8.12 1.27 10.34
CA GLY A 381 8.25 2.65 9.89
C GLY A 381 9.45 3.38 10.49
N VAL A 382 9.72 3.17 11.79
CA VAL A 382 10.93 3.70 12.45
C VAL A 382 12.18 3.09 11.85
N LEU A 383 12.24 1.78 11.62
CA LEU A 383 13.41 1.15 10.98
C LEU A 383 13.68 1.73 9.59
N PHE A 384 12.64 1.93 8.78
CA PHE A 384 12.78 2.59 7.48
C PHE A 384 13.21 4.06 7.59
N ALA A 385 12.70 4.81 8.57
CA ALA A 385 13.13 6.18 8.84
C ALA A 385 14.60 6.24 9.29
N LEU A 386 15.06 5.25 10.07
CA LEU A 386 16.47 5.11 10.44
C LEU A 386 17.33 4.79 9.21
N VAL A 387 16.92 3.86 8.35
CA VAL A 387 17.63 3.59 7.08
C VAL A 387 17.71 4.87 6.24
N PHE A 388 16.62 5.62 6.11
CA PHE A 388 16.62 6.91 5.42
C PHE A 388 17.63 7.89 6.03
N ALA A 389 17.60 8.11 7.35
CA ALA A 389 18.57 8.98 8.00
C ALA A 389 20.02 8.52 7.78
N LEU A 390 20.26 7.20 7.82
CA LEU A 390 21.58 6.62 7.54
C LEU A 390 22.01 6.86 6.08
N THR A 391 21.11 6.80 5.09
CA THR A 391 21.46 7.16 3.69
C THR A 391 21.98 8.60 3.59
N ARG A 392 21.52 9.50 4.47
CA ARG A 392 21.94 10.92 4.47
C ARG A 392 23.27 11.12 5.17
N VAL A 393 23.42 10.54 6.35
CA VAL A 393 24.62 10.69 7.18
C VAL A 393 25.81 9.95 6.55
N LEU A 394 25.60 8.72 6.10
CA LEU A 394 26.63 7.84 5.56
C LEU A 394 26.78 7.92 4.04
N ARG A 395 25.92 8.71 3.36
CA ARG A 395 25.97 8.94 1.90
C ARG A 395 25.98 7.66 1.06
N PHE A 396 25.21 6.65 1.47
CA PHE A 396 25.02 5.42 0.69
C PHE A 396 23.61 5.33 0.13
N GLY A 397 23.47 4.64 -1.00
CA GLY A 397 22.16 4.32 -1.56
C GLY A 397 21.43 5.50 -2.22
N ASN A 398 22.15 6.58 -2.56
CA ASN A 398 21.59 7.79 -3.16
C ASN A 398 21.96 7.88 -4.64
N LEU A 399 21.02 8.29 -5.50
CA LEU A 399 21.27 8.59 -6.92
C LEU A 399 21.60 10.07 -7.19
N SER A 400 22.00 10.81 -6.15
CA SER A 400 22.19 12.26 -6.17
C SER A 400 23.52 12.71 -5.58
N GLU A 401 24.51 11.84 -5.55
CA GLU A 401 25.80 12.08 -4.95
C GLU A 401 26.57 13.15 -5.75
N GLY A 402 26.93 14.26 -5.11
CA GLY A 402 27.52 15.42 -5.79
C GLY A 402 26.56 16.23 -6.68
N CYS A 403 25.26 15.91 -6.70
CA CYS A 403 24.28 16.59 -7.53
C CYS A 403 23.68 17.85 -6.87
N LEU A 404 23.68 17.92 -5.54
CA LEU A 404 23.18 19.09 -4.80
C LEU A 404 24.17 20.25 -4.89
N GLN A 405 23.88 21.21 -5.77
CA GLN A 405 24.74 22.35 -6.12
C GLN A 405 23.95 23.66 -6.01
N THR A 406 23.26 23.85 -4.89
CA THR A 406 22.51 25.09 -4.60
C THR A 406 23.41 26.16 -3.98
N PRO A 407 23.01 27.44 -3.96
CA PRO A 407 23.80 28.50 -3.33
C PRO A 407 24.16 28.23 -1.85
N GLU A 408 23.37 27.42 -1.14
CA GLU A 408 23.69 27.00 0.24
C GLU A 408 24.85 26.00 0.28
N HIS A 409 24.97 25.12 -0.72
CA HIS A 409 26.07 24.16 -0.83
C HIS A 409 27.36 24.84 -1.26
N GLU A 410 27.27 25.84 -2.15
CA GLU A 410 28.41 26.66 -2.55
C GLU A 410 29.02 27.42 -1.35
N ARG A 411 28.20 27.78 -0.36
CA ARG A 411 28.66 28.40 0.90
C ARG A 411 29.31 27.40 1.87
N HIS A 412 29.09 26.10 1.69
CA HIS A 412 29.60 25.04 2.58
C HIS A 412 30.31 23.91 1.79
N PRO A 413 31.40 24.20 1.06
CA PRO A 413 32.01 23.31 0.06
C PRO A 413 32.66 22.01 0.61
N GLY A 414 32.65 21.78 1.93
CA GLY A 414 33.13 20.56 2.57
C GLY A 414 32.13 19.88 3.50
N ALA A 415 30.91 20.42 3.62
CA ALA A 415 29.87 19.82 4.45
C ALA A 415 29.23 18.62 3.74
N ASN A 416 28.59 17.73 4.50
CA ASN A 416 27.75 16.70 3.91
C ASN A 416 26.58 17.37 3.17
N PRO A 417 26.44 17.18 1.84
CA PRO A 417 25.45 17.91 1.03
C PRO A 417 24.02 17.69 1.52
N TYR A 418 23.67 16.50 2.01
CA TYR A 418 22.34 16.19 2.51
C TYR A 418 22.01 16.86 3.85
N LEU A 419 23.00 17.38 4.57
CA LEU A 419 22.82 18.00 5.90
C LEU A 419 22.90 19.53 5.87
N VAL A 420 23.10 20.13 4.69
CA VAL A 420 23.23 21.60 4.53
C VAL A 420 21.92 22.31 4.87
N SER A 421 20.77 21.74 4.49
CA SER A 421 19.45 22.30 4.80
C SER A 421 18.36 21.23 4.86
N PRO A 422 17.18 21.52 5.45
CA PRO A 422 16.06 20.57 5.47
C PRO A 422 15.62 20.14 4.07
N ALA A 423 15.68 21.02 3.07
CA ALA A 423 15.39 20.68 1.68
C ALA A 423 16.40 19.67 1.13
N SER A 424 17.69 19.84 1.40
CA SER A 424 18.70 18.83 1.03
C SER A 424 18.49 17.49 1.72
N PHE A 425 18.09 17.49 3.00
CA PHE A 425 17.87 16.26 3.77
C PHE A 425 16.74 15.40 3.22
N PHE A 426 15.64 16.06 2.82
CA PHE A 426 14.46 15.39 2.26
C PHE A 426 14.50 15.21 0.73
N TYR A 427 15.54 15.70 0.05
CA TYR A 427 15.68 15.52 -1.38
C TYR A 427 15.94 14.04 -1.73
N VAL A 428 15.11 13.46 -2.60
CA VAL A 428 15.19 12.07 -3.06
C VAL A 428 15.08 12.00 -4.58
N VAL A 429 15.73 11.00 -5.18
CA VAL A 429 15.59 10.71 -6.62
C VAL A 429 14.45 9.70 -6.81
N LYS A 430 13.52 10.03 -7.72
CA LYS A 430 12.33 9.21 -7.99
C LYS A 430 12.45 8.42 -9.29
N TYR A 431 13.22 8.92 -10.25
CA TYR A 431 13.28 8.39 -11.61
C TYR A 431 14.72 7.98 -11.98
N PRO A 432 15.16 6.75 -11.65
CA PRO A 432 14.46 5.70 -10.90
C PRO A 432 14.53 5.90 -9.37
N PRO A 433 13.68 5.20 -8.57
CA PRO A 433 13.70 5.36 -7.11
C PRO A 433 14.98 4.77 -6.52
N ASP A 434 15.69 5.55 -5.71
CA ASP A 434 16.87 5.12 -4.96
C ASP A 434 16.51 4.54 -3.58
N VAL A 435 17.52 4.09 -2.82
CA VAL A 435 17.31 3.48 -1.50
C VAL A 435 16.73 4.50 -0.52
N ALA A 436 17.11 5.77 -0.65
CA ALA A 436 16.57 6.82 0.18
C ALA A 436 15.10 7.13 -0.12
N PHE A 437 14.71 7.16 -1.39
CA PHE A 437 13.32 7.25 -1.81
C PHE A 437 12.51 6.08 -1.27
N TRP A 438 13.03 4.85 -1.43
CA TRP A 438 12.39 3.65 -0.90
C TRP A 438 12.20 3.73 0.62
N ALA A 439 13.23 4.12 1.35
CA ALA A 439 13.18 4.19 2.80
C ALA A 439 12.24 5.28 3.32
N MET A 440 12.33 6.50 2.78
CA MET A 440 11.49 7.62 3.18
C MET A 440 10.01 7.33 2.93
N THR A 441 9.70 6.85 1.73
CA THR A 441 8.31 6.66 1.31
C THR A 441 7.69 5.45 1.98
N MET A 442 8.45 4.37 2.22
CA MET A 442 7.98 3.24 3.00
C MET A 442 7.78 3.59 4.48
N ALA A 443 8.66 4.39 5.08
CA ALA A 443 8.44 4.90 6.44
C ALA A 443 7.10 5.64 6.54
N GLY A 444 6.85 6.60 5.65
CA GLY A 444 5.59 7.34 5.61
C GLY A 444 4.36 6.44 5.43
N ASN A 445 4.39 5.52 4.47
CA ASN A 445 3.27 4.60 4.23
C ASN A 445 3.00 3.65 5.41
N LEU A 446 4.05 3.16 6.08
CA LEU A 446 3.91 2.30 7.26
C LEU A 446 3.39 3.06 8.47
N PHE A 447 3.81 4.31 8.69
CA PHE A 447 3.23 5.17 9.72
C PHE A 447 1.75 5.47 9.46
N LEU A 448 1.37 5.74 8.20
CA LEU A 448 -0.03 5.93 7.83
C LEU A 448 -0.85 4.65 8.03
N LEU A 449 -0.30 3.47 7.72
CA LEU A 449 -0.96 2.20 8.03
C LEU A 449 -1.12 1.99 9.52
N ALA A 450 -0.11 2.29 10.33
CA ALA A 450 -0.17 2.21 11.78
C ALA A 450 -1.27 3.13 12.34
N LEU A 451 -1.32 4.37 11.84
CA LEU A 451 -2.33 5.35 12.19
C LEU A 451 -3.74 4.82 11.84
N PHE A 452 -3.98 4.41 10.60
CA PHE A 452 -5.29 3.90 10.18
C PHE A 452 -5.66 2.57 10.85
N GLY A 453 -4.69 1.73 11.19
CA GLY A 453 -4.89 0.48 11.92
C GLY A 453 -5.23 0.68 13.40
N ALA A 454 -4.78 1.79 14.00
CA ALA A 454 -5.08 2.16 15.38
C ALA A 454 -6.48 2.79 15.54
N ILE A 455 -7.07 3.33 14.47
CA ILE A 455 -8.39 3.98 14.53
C ILE A 455 -9.50 2.94 14.76
N PRO A 456 -10.37 3.13 15.79
CA PRO A 456 -11.53 2.27 16.00
C PRO A 456 -12.48 2.27 14.79
N ILE A 457 -13.01 1.10 14.43
CA ILE A 457 -13.88 0.91 13.25
C ILE A 457 -15.08 1.88 13.25
N ARG A 458 -15.65 2.17 14.43
CA ARG A 458 -16.77 3.10 14.60
C ARG A 458 -16.43 4.51 14.10
N ILE A 459 -15.20 4.95 14.30
CA ILE A 459 -14.68 6.25 13.85
C ILE A 459 -14.27 6.15 12.38
N ALA A 460 -13.56 5.08 12.01
CA ALA A 460 -13.05 4.89 10.67
C ALA A 460 -14.14 4.92 9.57
N LYS A 461 -15.33 4.37 9.87
CA LYS A 461 -16.48 4.40 8.97
C LYS A 461 -16.96 5.82 8.62
N ARG A 462 -16.58 6.85 9.39
CA ARG A 462 -16.90 8.25 9.10
C ARG A 462 -16.03 8.84 7.98
N PHE A 463 -14.84 8.29 7.72
CA PHE A 463 -13.96 8.69 6.62
C PHE A 463 -14.43 8.14 5.27
N THR A 464 -15.69 8.41 4.93
CA THR A 464 -16.34 7.84 3.74
C THR A 464 -15.63 8.23 2.44
N VAL A 465 -15.08 9.44 2.34
CA VAL A 465 -14.29 9.89 1.17
C VAL A 465 -13.10 8.97 0.92
N PHE A 466 -12.29 8.69 1.95
CA PHE A 466 -11.13 7.81 1.82
C PHE A 466 -11.54 6.38 1.49
N LEU A 467 -12.63 5.88 2.09
CA LEU A 467 -13.13 4.55 1.77
C LEU A 467 -13.66 4.44 0.34
N ASP A 468 -14.41 5.44 -0.13
CA ASP A 468 -14.99 5.48 -1.47
C ASP A 468 -13.89 5.52 -2.54
N PHE A 469 -12.85 6.35 -2.36
CA PHE A 469 -11.69 6.37 -3.24
C PHE A 469 -10.82 5.11 -3.12
N GLY A 470 -10.62 4.61 -1.91
CA GLY A 470 -9.78 3.45 -1.65
C GLY A 470 -10.30 2.14 -2.26
N THR A 471 -11.62 1.92 -2.26
CA THR A 471 -12.22 0.72 -2.87
C THR A 471 -12.20 0.75 -4.40
N THR A 472 -11.97 1.92 -4.98
CA THR A 472 -12.06 2.22 -6.42
C THR A 472 -10.81 2.92 -6.97
N ALA A 473 -9.65 2.70 -6.34
CA ALA A 473 -8.44 3.47 -6.62
C ALA A 473 -7.99 3.50 -8.09
N LEU A 474 -8.14 2.40 -8.85
CA LEU A 474 -7.77 2.37 -10.27
C LEU A 474 -8.81 3.07 -11.14
N PHE A 475 -10.10 2.94 -10.82
CA PHE A 475 -11.15 3.74 -11.44
C PHE A 475 -10.94 5.24 -11.19
N PHE A 476 -10.67 5.63 -9.95
CA PHE A 476 -10.31 7.01 -9.59
C PHE A 476 -9.08 7.47 -10.40
N TYR A 477 -8.05 6.63 -10.52
CA TYR A 477 -6.85 6.95 -11.29
C TYR A 477 -7.17 7.34 -12.75
N VAL A 478 -8.01 6.56 -13.44
CA VAL A 478 -8.38 6.89 -14.83
C VAL A 478 -9.30 8.12 -14.88
N ALA A 479 -10.31 8.18 -14.04
CA ALA A 479 -11.32 9.23 -14.06
C ALA A 479 -10.74 10.61 -13.69
N HIS A 480 -9.87 10.68 -12.68
CA HIS A 480 -9.31 11.95 -12.22
C HIS A 480 -8.35 12.56 -13.25
N LEU A 481 -7.56 11.74 -13.98
CA LEU A 481 -6.71 12.26 -15.05
C LEU A 481 -7.56 12.90 -16.15
N LEU A 482 -8.62 12.23 -16.60
CA LEU A 482 -9.52 12.81 -17.61
C LEU A 482 -10.14 14.11 -17.12
N LEU A 483 -10.63 14.13 -15.87
CA LEU A 483 -11.30 15.29 -15.30
C LEU A 483 -10.34 16.46 -15.06
N VAL A 484 -9.18 16.22 -14.45
CA VAL A 484 -8.22 17.29 -14.11
C VAL A 484 -7.64 17.94 -15.35
N PHE A 485 -7.26 17.17 -16.38
CA PHE A 485 -6.72 17.73 -17.61
C PHE A 485 -7.80 18.44 -18.44
N LEU A 486 -9.05 17.95 -18.45
CA LEU A 486 -10.15 18.66 -19.10
C LEU A 486 -10.46 19.99 -18.40
N LEU A 487 -10.59 19.96 -17.08
CA LEU A 487 -10.88 21.14 -16.28
C LEU A 487 -9.74 22.16 -16.36
N ALA A 488 -8.49 21.70 -16.31
CA ALA A 488 -7.32 22.56 -16.47
C ALA A 488 -7.33 23.28 -17.82
N ARG A 489 -7.60 22.59 -18.95
CA ARG A 489 -7.72 23.25 -20.26
C ARG A 489 -8.77 24.37 -20.28
N ILE A 490 -9.91 24.15 -19.65
CA ILE A 490 -10.98 25.16 -19.55
C ILE A 490 -10.49 26.34 -18.68
N LEU A 491 -9.94 26.08 -17.50
CA LEU A 491 -9.50 27.12 -16.58
C LEU A 491 -8.33 27.93 -17.12
N ILE A 492 -7.33 27.28 -17.73
CA ILE A 492 -6.20 27.90 -18.41
C ILE A 492 -6.69 28.79 -19.56
N GLY A 493 -7.69 28.35 -20.33
CA GLY A 493 -8.28 29.17 -21.39
C GLY A 493 -9.03 30.41 -20.89
N LEU A 494 -9.57 30.38 -19.66
CA LEU A 494 -10.33 31.49 -19.08
C LEU A 494 -9.47 32.46 -18.24
N PHE A 495 -8.50 31.92 -17.50
CA PHE A 495 -7.75 32.63 -16.47
C PHE A 495 -6.24 32.47 -16.58
N GLY A 496 -5.76 31.70 -17.55
CA GLY A 496 -4.34 31.41 -17.69
C GLY A 496 -3.54 32.62 -18.13
N HIS A 497 -2.25 32.57 -17.83
CA HIS A 497 -1.23 33.49 -18.31
C HIS A 497 0.06 32.73 -18.56
N ASP A 498 1.05 33.36 -19.17
CA ASP A 498 2.38 32.77 -19.27
C ASP A 498 3.00 32.63 -17.88
N THR A 499 3.27 31.40 -17.47
CA THR A 499 3.89 31.04 -16.19
C THR A 499 5.40 30.78 -16.32
N GLY A 500 5.91 30.68 -17.55
CA GLY A 500 7.25 30.18 -17.84
C GLY A 500 7.45 28.68 -17.55
N VAL A 501 6.39 27.93 -17.21
CA VAL A 501 6.42 26.49 -16.96
C VAL A 501 5.88 25.75 -18.19
N ALA A 502 6.78 25.11 -18.94
CA ALA A 502 6.42 24.39 -20.16
C ALA A 502 5.51 23.17 -19.89
N ASP A 503 4.53 22.93 -20.76
CA ASP A 503 3.71 21.72 -20.79
C ASP A 503 4.62 20.51 -21.12
N PRO A 504 4.64 19.46 -20.28
CA PRO A 504 5.37 18.23 -20.58
C PRO A 504 5.07 17.60 -21.95
N MET A 505 3.86 17.80 -22.47
CA MET A 505 3.39 17.27 -23.75
C MET A 505 3.54 18.26 -24.90
N ASN A 506 3.73 19.54 -24.61
CA ASN A 506 3.95 20.61 -25.58
C ASN A 506 4.96 21.65 -25.05
N PRO A 507 6.27 21.42 -25.23
CA PRO A 507 7.30 22.27 -24.64
C PRO A 507 7.26 23.75 -25.05
N ASP A 508 6.59 24.06 -26.17
CA ASP A 508 6.45 25.43 -26.69
C ASP A 508 5.29 26.20 -26.00
N ASP A 509 4.52 25.53 -25.14
CA ASP A 509 3.38 26.11 -24.43
C ASP A 509 3.68 26.24 -22.94
N SER A 510 3.67 27.47 -22.43
CA SER A 510 3.88 27.81 -21.02
C SER A 510 2.67 28.48 -20.37
N TRP A 511 1.50 28.43 -21.03
CA TRP A 511 0.28 29.05 -20.52
C TRP A 511 -0.32 28.22 -19.39
N GLY A 512 -0.44 28.80 -18.21
CA GLY A 512 -0.83 28.08 -17.01
C GLY A 512 -1.50 28.95 -15.96
N ILE A 513 -1.70 28.38 -14.78
CA ILE A 513 -2.21 29.06 -13.58
C ILE A 513 -1.24 28.77 -12.45
N ASP A 514 -0.49 29.78 -12.00
CA ASP A 514 0.45 29.68 -10.88
C ASP A 514 -0.14 30.12 -9.51
N ASN A 515 -1.37 30.63 -9.52
CA ASN A 515 -2.09 31.05 -8.32
C ASN A 515 -2.49 29.85 -7.45
N LEU A 516 -2.03 29.84 -6.19
CA LEU A 516 -2.32 28.78 -5.22
C LEU A 516 -3.82 28.59 -4.94
N PHE A 517 -4.64 29.64 -4.97
CA PHE A 517 -6.09 29.51 -4.81
C PHE A 517 -6.71 28.80 -6.01
N GLY A 518 -6.27 29.12 -7.23
CA GLY A 518 -6.70 28.42 -8.45
C GLY A 518 -6.28 26.95 -8.40
N TYR A 519 -5.05 26.69 -7.99
CA TYR A 519 -4.50 25.33 -7.83
C TYR A 519 -5.30 24.48 -6.82
N PHE A 520 -5.40 24.92 -5.56
CA PHE A 520 -6.12 24.17 -4.52
C PHE A 520 -7.63 24.12 -4.77
N GLY A 521 -8.20 25.19 -5.32
CA GLY A 521 -9.60 25.24 -5.72
C GLY A 521 -9.93 24.22 -6.80
N THR A 522 -9.07 24.08 -7.82
CA THR A 522 -9.20 23.07 -8.88
C THR A 522 -9.11 21.66 -8.30
N TRP A 523 -8.11 21.39 -7.47
CA TRP A 523 -7.97 20.09 -6.81
C TRP A 523 -9.22 19.75 -5.97
N ALA A 524 -9.71 20.68 -5.16
CA ALA A 524 -10.88 20.49 -4.31
C ALA A 524 -12.14 20.22 -5.16
N LEU A 525 -12.31 20.93 -6.27
CA LEU A 525 -13.40 20.73 -7.21
C LEU A 525 -13.35 19.32 -7.84
N VAL A 526 -12.17 18.86 -8.26
CA VAL A 526 -11.98 17.49 -8.77
C VAL A 526 -12.36 16.45 -7.72
N MET A 527 -11.94 16.63 -6.45
CA MET A 527 -12.33 15.72 -5.36
C MET A 527 -13.84 15.71 -5.12
N PHE A 528 -14.47 16.90 -5.12
CA PHE A 528 -15.90 17.05 -4.92
C PHE A 528 -16.72 16.34 -5.99
N ILE A 529 -16.31 16.46 -7.27
CA ILE A 529 -16.98 15.79 -8.40
C ILE A 529 -16.77 14.27 -8.35
N LEU A 530 -15.54 13.82 -8.11
CA LEU A 530 -15.22 12.39 -8.16
C LEU A 530 -15.76 11.60 -6.99
N TRP A 531 -15.94 12.21 -5.83
CA TRP A 531 -16.42 11.52 -4.63
C TRP A 531 -17.75 10.76 -4.83
N PRO A 532 -18.85 11.39 -5.28
CA PRO A 532 -20.09 10.66 -5.56
C PRO A 532 -19.94 9.65 -6.70
N ILE A 533 -19.13 9.93 -7.71
CA ILE A 533 -18.91 9.01 -8.85
C ILE A 533 -18.20 7.73 -8.39
N CYS A 534 -17.14 7.86 -7.59
CA CYS A 534 -16.41 6.72 -7.02
C CYS A 534 -17.30 5.92 -6.07
N ARG A 535 -18.16 6.58 -5.28
CA ARG A 535 -19.15 5.90 -4.44
C ARG A 535 -20.13 5.07 -5.27
N LEU A 536 -20.68 5.64 -6.34
CA LEU A 536 -21.60 4.93 -7.25
C LEU A 536 -20.90 3.72 -7.89
N TYR A 537 -19.67 3.92 -8.37
CA TYR A 537 -18.86 2.86 -8.94
C TYR A 537 -18.54 1.76 -7.91
N SER A 538 -18.21 2.13 -6.66
CA SER A 538 -17.97 1.18 -5.56
C SER A 538 -19.18 0.26 -5.32
N ARG A 539 -20.39 0.83 -5.30
CA ARG A 539 -21.66 0.08 -5.16
C ARG A 539 -21.93 -0.83 -6.35
N PHE A 540 -21.68 -0.35 -7.56
CA PHE A 540 -21.80 -1.16 -8.78
C PHE A 540 -20.83 -2.35 -8.75
N LYS A 541 -19.56 -2.08 -8.42
CA LYS A 541 -18.46 -3.06 -8.35
C LYS A 541 -18.70 -4.12 -7.28
N SER A 542 -19.23 -3.75 -6.11
CA SER A 542 -19.55 -4.71 -5.05
C SER A 542 -20.64 -5.69 -5.45
N GLY A 543 -21.50 -5.32 -6.41
CA GLY A 543 -22.53 -6.16 -6.95
C GLY A 543 -22.11 -7.11 -8.08
N LYS A 544 -20.87 -7.04 -8.57
CA LYS A 544 -20.42 -7.84 -9.72
C LYS A 544 -19.85 -9.21 -9.33
N PRO A 545 -20.01 -10.23 -10.20
CA PRO A 545 -19.35 -11.52 -10.04
C PRO A 545 -17.85 -11.36 -9.86
N MET A 546 -17.25 -12.29 -9.14
CA MET A 546 -15.89 -12.10 -8.70
C MET A 546 -14.82 -12.13 -9.79
N ASP A 547 -15.18 -12.66 -10.97
CA ASP A 547 -14.35 -12.79 -12.17
C ASP A 547 -14.61 -11.66 -13.17
N SER A 548 -15.51 -10.73 -12.83
CA SER A 548 -15.86 -9.62 -13.68
C SER A 548 -14.69 -8.66 -13.88
N ILE A 549 -14.46 -8.25 -15.13
CA ILE A 549 -13.46 -7.23 -15.51
C ILE A 549 -13.71 -5.91 -14.77
N TRP A 550 -14.96 -5.59 -14.43
CA TRP A 550 -15.32 -4.42 -13.62
C TRP A 550 -14.72 -4.44 -12.20
N ARG A 551 -14.21 -5.59 -11.72
CA ARG A 551 -13.51 -5.65 -10.43
C ARG A 551 -12.02 -5.34 -10.54
N PHE A 552 -11.50 -5.18 -11.76
CA PHE A 552 -10.09 -4.83 -11.99
C PHE A 552 -9.80 -3.37 -11.65
N PHE A 553 -10.79 -2.48 -11.79
CA PHE A 553 -10.68 -1.02 -11.60
C PHE A 553 -11.24 -0.57 -10.25
#